data_AF-A0A7V9JRG7-F1
#
_entry.id   AF-A0A7V9JRG7-F1
#
_cell.length_a   1.000
_cell.length_b   1.000
_cell.length_c   1.000
_cell.angle_alpha   90.00
_cell.angle_beta   90.00
_cell.angle_gamma   90.00
#
_symmetry.space_group_name_H-M   'P 1'
#
loop_
_entity.id
_entity.type
_entity.pdbx_description
1 polymer ?
#
loop_
_entity_poly.entity_id
_entity_poly.type
_entity_poly.pdbx_seq_one_letter_code
_entity_poly.pdbx_strand_id
1 'polypeptide(L)'
;MTSGQLIRQARLTAGLSQSELAGRVRLPRQQIVRWEGEGVEPGFSTLRKVLRACGFDLPVSLMRYEPDPERERVLDDLLGKSPERRLRGFVERLEDEG
;
A
#
# COMPACT_ATOMS: atom_id res chain seq x y z
N MET A 1 -2.10 2.59 -0.17
CA MET A 1 -2.13 1.13 -0.41
C MET A 1 -0.71 0.63 -0.46
N THR A 2 -0.31 -0.30 0.40
CA THR A 2 1.03 -0.91 0.42
C THR A 2 1.11 -2.14 -0.48
N SER A 3 2.33 -2.60 -0.79
CA SER A 3 2.56 -3.86 -1.51
C SER A 3 1.93 -5.07 -0.80
N GLY A 4 2.02 -5.11 0.53
CA GLY A 4 1.39 -6.11 1.39
C GLY A 4 -0.14 -6.09 1.34
N GLN A 5 -0.74 -4.90 1.35
CA GLN A 5 -2.19 -4.73 1.21
C GLN A 5 -2.68 -5.23 -0.15
N LEU A 6 -1.93 -4.96 -1.22
CA LEU A 6 -2.20 -5.48 -2.57
C LEU A 6 -2.17 -7.01 -2.62
N ILE A 7 -1.15 -7.64 -2.02
CA ILE A 7 -1.03 -9.11 -1.94
C ILE A 7 -2.22 -9.69 -1.16
N ARG A 8 -2.53 -9.13 0.01
CA ARG A 8 -3.65 -9.59 0.85
C ARG A 8 -4.97 -9.49 0.10
N GLN A 9 -5.23 -8.36 -0.56
CA GLN A 9 -6.43 -8.15 -1.35
C GLN A 9 -6.54 -9.19 -2.46
N ALA A 10 -5.53 -9.33 -3.32
CA ALA A 10 -5.53 -10.30 -4.42
C ALA A 10 -5.72 -11.74 -3.92
N ARG A 11 -5.05 -12.11 -2.82
CA ARG A 11 -5.16 -13.44 -2.21
C ARG A 11 -6.58 -13.73 -1.72
N LEU A 12 -7.19 -12.79 -1.00
CA LEU A 12 -8.54 -12.93 -0.47
C LEU A 12 -9.58 -12.97 -1.59
N THR A 13 -9.44 -12.14 -2.62
CA THR A 13 -10.33 -12.18 -3.80
C THR A 13 -10.21 -13.51 -4.57
N ALA A 14 -9.01 -14.10 -4.60
CA ALA A 14 -8.79 -15.42 -5.19
C ALA A 14 -9.26 -16.60 -4.31
N GLY A 15 -9.79 -16.34 -3.10
CA GLY A 15 -10.24 -17.37 -2.17
C GLY A 15 -9.11 -18.20 -1.55
N LEU A 16 -7.87 -17.69 -1.54
CA LEU A 16 -6.69 -18.43 -1.07
C LEU A 16 -6.35 -18.11 0.40
N SER A 17 -5.94 -19.13 1.14
CA SER A 17 -5.21 -18.96 2.40
C SER A 17 -3.75 -18.55 2.14
N GLN A 18 -3.07 -18.04 3.17
CA GLN A 18 -1.63 -17.71 3.08
C GLN A 18 -0.78 -18.95 2.77
N SER A 19 -1.17 -20.14 3.24
CA SER A 19 -0.48 -21.40 2.96
C SER A 19 -0.63 -21.84 1.50
N GLU A 20 -1.82 -21.68 0.94
CA GLU A 20 -2.07 -22.03 -0.47
C GLU A 20 -1.33 -21.10 -1.42
N LEU A 21 -1.35 -19.79 -1.15
CA LEU A 21 -0.55 -18.84 -1.92
C LEU A 21 0.93 -19.18 -1.84
N ALA A 22 1.45 -19.41 -0.62
CA ALA A 22 2.83 -19.82 -0.39
C ALA A 22 3.20 -21.07 -1.20
N GLY A 23 2.32 -22.08 -1.24
CA GLY A 23 2.47 -23.27 -2.06
C GLY A 23 2.54 -22.96 -3.56
N ARG A 24 1.64 -22.10 -4.07
CA ARG A 24 1.62 -21.69 -5.49
C ARG A 24 2.90 -20.98 -5.92
N VAL A 25 3.47 -20.13 -5.06
CA VAL A 25 4.70 -19.39 -5.37
C VAL A 25 5.98 -20.09 -4.90
N ARG A 26 5.87 -21.30 -4.32
CA ARG A 26 6.99 -22.09 -3.77
C ARG A 26 7.85 -21.32 -2.76
N LEU A 27 7.19 -20.61 -1.85
CA LEU A 27 7.86 -19.86 -0.77
C LEU A 27 7.38 -20.35 0.60
N PRO A 28 8.16 -20.14 1.67
CA PRO A 28 7.70 -20.38 3.03
C PRO A 28 6.48 -19.52 3.36
N ARG A 29 5.48 -20.08 4.06
CA ARG A 29 4.28 -19.35 4.51
C ARG A 29 4.62 -18.07 5.28
N GLN A 30 5.67 -18.12 6.10
CA GLN A 30 6.14 -16.97 6.88
C GLN A 30 6.50 -15.77 5.99
N GLN A 31 6.94 -16.00 4.75
CA GLN A 31 7.24 -14.93 3.80
C GLN A 31 5.96 -14.16 3.41
N ILE A 32 4.86 -14.87 3.17
CA ILE A 32 3.54 -14.26 2.90
C ILE A 32 3.06 -13.47 4.12
N VAL A 33 3.22 -14.02 5.33
CA VAL A 33 2.85 -13.34 6.58
C VAL A 33 3.63 -12.03 6.73
N ARG A 34 4.94 -12.03 6.47
CA ARG A 34 5.78 -10.82 6.58
C ARG A 34 5.40 -9.73 5.57
N TRP A 35 5.03 -10.13 4.35
CA TRP A 35 4.57 -9.18 3.35
C TRP A 35 3.20 -8.60 3.69
N GLU A 36 2.24 -9.41 4.12
CA GLU A 36 0.88 -8.93 4.45
C GLU A 36 0.79 -8.20 5.80
N GLY A 37 1.76 -8.39 6.70
CA GLY A 37 1.75 -7.86 8.06
C GLY A 37 2.45 -6.51 8.27
N GLU A 38 2.96 -5.89 7.20
CA GLU A 38 3.65 -4.58 7.26
C GLU A 38 4.98 -4.63 8.06
N GLY A 39 5.94 -5.40 7.58
CA GLY A 39 7.32 -5.36 8.13
C GLY A 39 8.42 -5.55 7.08
N VAL A 40 8.10 -6.10 5.91
CA VAL A 40 9.04 -6.32 4.81
C VAL A 40 8.27 -6.17 3.51
N GLU A 41 8.81 -5.42 2.54
CA GLU A 41 8.23 -5.35 1.20
C GLU A 41 8.90 -6.36 0.24
N PRO A 42 8.14 -7.04 -0.63
CA PRO A 42 8.72 -7.81 -1.72
C PRO A 42 9.35 -6.86 -2.76
N GLY A 43 10.42 -7.33 -3.40
CA GLY A 43 10.88 -6.68 -4.64
C GLY A 43 9.78 -6.70 -5.71
N PHE A 44 9.81 -5.73 -6.63
CA PHE A 44 8.77 -5.54 -7.64
C PHE A 44 8.48 -6.78 -8.49
N SER A 45 9.52 -7.50 -8.92
CA SER A 45 9.39 -8.74 -9.68
C SER A 45 8.67 -9.84 -8.89
N THR A 46 8.94 -9.92 -7.59
CA THR A 46 8.29 -10.86 -6.66
C THR A 46 6.83 -10.48 -6.44
N LEU A 47 6.53 -9.19 -6.23
CA LEU A 47 5.15 -8.71 -6.12
C LEU A 47 4.31 -9.16 -7.32
N ARG A 48 4.79 -8.92 -8.55
CA ARG A 48 4.08 -9.35 -9.77
C ARG A 48 3.88 -10.86 -9.85
N LYS A 49 4.89 -11.66 -9.50
CA LYS A 49 4.76 -13.12 -9.46
C LYS A 49 3.67 -13.58 -8.47
N VAL A 50 3.62 -12.97 -7.30
CA VAL A 50 2.64 -13.28 -6.26
C VAL A 50 1.22 -12.90 -6.71
N LEU A 51 1.04 -11.70 -7.26
CA LEU A 51 -0.27 -11.27 -7.80
C LEU A 51 -0.76 -12.22 -8.91
N ARG A 52 0.13 -12.63 -9.82
CA ARG A 52 -0.20 -13.57 -10.90
C ARG A 52 -0.57 -14.95 -10.39
N ALA A 53 0.04 -15.41 -9.30
CA ALA A 53 -0.35 -16.67 -8.64
C ALA A 53 -1.76 -16.59 -8.01
N CYS A 54 -2.23 -15.37 -7.70
CA CYS A 54 -3.61 -15.09 -7.31
C CYS A 54 -4.55 -14.86 -8.51
N GLY A 55 -4.05 -14.85 -9.75
CA GLY A 55 -4.85 -14.59 -10.95
C GLY A 55 -4.99 -13.11 -11.33
N PHE A 56 -4.20 -12.22 -10.72
CA PHE A 56 -4.21 -10.77 -11.01
C PHE A 56 -2.87 -10.34 -11.64
N ASP A 57 -2.88 -9.38 -12.55
CA ASP A 57 -1.65 -8.72 -13.03
C ASP A 57 -1.65 -7.25 -12.64
N LEU A 58 -0.45 -6.69 -12.51
CA LEU A 58 -0.22 -5.28 -12.28
C LEU A 58 0.36 -4.69 -13.58
N PRO A 59 -0.46 -4.10 -14.46
CA PRO A 59 0.05 -3.45 -15.67
C PRO A 59 0.93 -2.28 -15.27
N VAL A 60 2.03 -2.09 -15.99
CA VAL A 60 3.07 -1.11 -15.67
C VAL A 60 3.28 -0.24 -16.90
N SER A 61 3.18 1.06 -16.71
CA SER A 61 3.57 2.06 -17.71
C SER A 61 4.56 3.02 -17.07
N LEU A 62 5.60 3.38 -17.81
CA LEU A 62 6.52 4.42 -17.38
C LEU A 62 5.95 5.76 -17.82
N MET A 63 5.65 6.61 -16.86
CA MET A 63 5.16 7.96 -17.09
C MET A 63 6.12 8.97 -16.47
N ARG A 64 6.15 10.20 -17.00
CA ARG A 64 6.89 11.28 -16.36
C ARG A 64 6.22 11.57 -15.01
N TYR A 65 7.04 11.65 -13.96
CA TYR A 65 6.57 12.10 -12.66
C TYR A 65 6.33 13.61 -12.73
N GLU A 66 5.08 14.01 -12.60
CA GLU A 66 4.66 15.40 -12.52
C GLU A 66 4.17 15.64 -11.10
N PRO A 67 5.01 16.25 -10.23
CA PRO A 67 4.59 16.57 -8.88
C PRO A 67 3.44 17.58 -8.92
N ASP A 68 2.55 17.48 -7.94
CA ASP A 68 1.52 18.49 -7.70
C ASP A 68 2.12 19.54 -6.74
N PRO A 69 2.49 20.74 -7.24
CA PRO A 69 3.18 21.72 -6.42
C PRO A 69 2.27 22.33 -5.34
N GLU A 70 0.96 22.27 -5.52
CA GLU A 70 0.01 22.71 -4.49
C GLU A 70 -0.06 21.69 -3.36
N ARG A 71 -0.18 20.41 -3.70
CA ARG A 71 -0.16 19.33 -2.71
C ARG A 71 1.16 19.26 -1.95
N GLU A 72 2.29 19.45 -2.62
CA GLU A 72 3.60 19.49 -1.96
C GLU A 72 3.69 20.66 -0.97
N ARG A 73 3.27 21.87 -1.36
CA ARG A 73 3.24 23.03 -0.46
C ARG A 73 2.36 22.80 0.77
N VAL A 74 1.18 22.18 0.59
CA VAL A 74 0.29 21.84 1.72
C VAL A 74 0.96 20.83 2.66
N LEU A 75 1.63 19.81 2.11
CA LEU A 75 2.37 18.83 2.91
C LEU A 75 3.51 19.49 3.70
N ASP A 76 4.28 20.37 3.07
CA ASP A 76 5.39 21.08 3.73
C ASP A 76 4.91 21.96 4.89
N ASP A 77 3.82 22.72 4.69
CA ASP A 77 3.20 23.53 5.75
C ASP A 77 2.70 22.67 6.92
N LEU A 78 2.05 21.54 6.61
CA LEU A 78 1.59 20.60 7.64
C LEU A 78 2.76 19.98 8.39
N LEU A 79 3.81 19.55 7.70
CA LEU A 79 4.99 18.94 8.31
C LEU A 79 5.75 19.93 9.20
N GLY A 80 5.74 21.22 8.86
CA GLY A 80 6.27 22.30 9.72
C GLY A 80 5.49 22.53 11.02
N LYS A 81 4.25 22.05 11.11
CA LYS A 81 3.42 22.14 12.33
C LYS A 81 3.69 20.95 13.26
N SER A 82 3.55 21.19 14.57
CA SER A 82 3.54 20.10 15.56
C SER A 82 2.32 19.18 15.35
N PRO A 83 2.37 17.91 15.78
CA PRO A 83 1.23 16.99 15.65
C PRO A 83 -0.09 17.55 16.21
N GLU A 84 -0.04 18.26 17.34
CA GLU A 84 -1.22 18.85 18.00
C GLU A 84 -1.84 19.97 17.16
N ARG A 85 -0.99 20.78 16.51
CA ARG A 85 -1.44 21.85 15.61
C ARG A 85 -2.05 21.30 14.32
N ARG A 86 -1.52 20.20 13.79
CA ARG A 86 -2.10 19.51 12.63
C ARG A 86 -3.50 18.98 12.96
N LEU A 87 -3.64 18.32 14.12
CA LEU A 87 -4.92 17.78 14.58
C LEU A 87 -5.95 18.88 14.79
N ARG A 88 -5.58 19.99 15.44
CA ARG A 88 -6.47 21.12 15.65
C ARG A 88 -7.04 21.68 14.35
N GLY A 89 -6.17 21.97 13.38
CA GLY A 89 -6.62 22.49 12.08
C GLY A 89 -7.45 21.47 11.27
N PHE A 90 -7.33 20.17 11.56
CA PHE A 90 -8.22 19.16 10.98
C PHE A 90 -9.61 19.18 11.62
N VAL A 91 -9.69 19.32 12.95
CA VAL A 91 -10.96 19.42 13.69
C VAL A 91 -11.75 20.67 13.25
N GLU A 92 -11.08 21.83 13.18
CA GLU A 92 -11.72 23.10 12.77
C GLU A 92 -12.37 22.99 11.37
N ARG A 93 -11.71 22.35 10.39
CA ARG A 93 -12.28 22.15 9.05
C ARG A 93 -13.52 21.25 9.03
N LEU A 94 -13.56 20.21 9.88
CA LEU A 94 -14.73 19.33 9.96
C LEU A 94 -15.94 20.03 10.59
N GLU A 95 -15.69 21.00 11.47
CA GLU A 95 -16.73 21.83 12.09
C GLU A 95 -17.28 22.88 11.11
N ASP A 96 -16.45 23.40 10.20
CA ASP A 96 -16.85 24.37 9.17
C ASP A 96 -17.63 23.75 7.98
N GLU A 97 -17.50 22.44 7.76
CA GLU A 97 -18.16 21.71 6.66
C GLU A 97 -19.52 21.06 7.04
N GLY A 98 -19.95 21.19 8.30
CA GLY A 98 -21.20 20.62 8.86
C GLY A 98 -22.33 21.63 9.03
#